data_AF-A0A6A6XA12-F1
#
_entry.id   AF-A0A6A6XA12-F1
#
_cell.length_a   1.000
_cell.length_b   1.000
_cell.length_c   1.000
_cell.angle_alpha   90.00
_cell.angle_beta   90.00
_cell.angle_gamma   90.00
#
_symmetry.space_group_name_H-M   'P 1'
#
loop_
_entity.id
_entity.type
_entity.pdbx_description
1 polymer ?
#
loop_
_entity_poly.entity_id
_entity_poly.type
_entity_poly.pdbx_seq_one_letter_code
_entity_poly.pdbx_strand_id
1 'polypeptide(L)'
;MLLHSLHLLQPLDVGCFSPLKRAYSAKISALARRSITYIAKIDFLPAFKKAYTKTFIAETIKGAFRGARLVLHDLDAVILKLDVRLCTPNQQPKQPTA
;
A
#
# COMPACT_ATOMS: atom_id res chain seq x y z
N MET A 1 -20.98 -19.26 4.29
CA MET A 1 -21.32 -17.97 4.90
C MET A 1 -20.27 -17.58 5.95
N LEU A 2 -19.00 -17.41 5.54
CA LEU A 2 -17.87 -17.03 6.42
C LEU A 2 -16.88 -16.07 5.71
N LEU A 3 -17.15 -15.69 4.45
CA LEU A 3 -16.23 -14.89 3.64
C LEU A 3 -16.23 -13.40 4.05
N HIS A 4 -17.25 -12.93 4.77
CA HIS A 4 -17.41 -11.51 5.09
C HIS A 4 -16.65 -11.11 6.38
N SER A 5 -16.41 -12.04 7.30
CA SER A 5 -15.78 -11.73 8.60
C SER A 5 -14.24 -11.73 8.55
N LEU A 6 -13.63 -12.43 7.57
CA LEU A 6 -12.17 -12.49 7.43
C LEU A 6 -11.58 -11.14 7.00
N HIS A 7 -12.29 -10.37 6.16
CA HIS A 7 -11.87 -9.04 5.73
C HIS A 7 -11.82 -8.03 6.90
N LEU A 8 -12.75 -8.14 7.85
CA LEU A 8 -12.81 -7.26 9.02
C LEU A 8 -11.71 -7.57 10.06
N LEU A 9 -11.22 -8.82 10.08
CA LEU A 9 -10.16 -9.26 10.98
C LEU A 9 -8.76 -9.13 10.37
N GLN A 10 -8.62 -8.72 9.12
CA GLN A 10 -7.30 -8.56 8.52
C GLN A 10 -6.69 -7.23 8.97
N PRO A 11 -5.69 -7.25 9.89
CA PRO A 11 -5.05 -6.04 10.40
C PRO A 11 -4.38 -5.23 9.29
N LEU A 12 -3.92 -5.92 8.24
CA LEU A 12 -3.33 -5.28 7.07
C LEU A 12 -4.38 -4.53 6.25
N ASP A 13 -5.57 -5.12 6.07
CA ASP A 13 -6.61 -4.56 5.21
C ASP A 13 -7.36 -3.41 5.91
N VAL A 14 -7.77 -3.63 7.17
CA VAL A 14 -8.48 -2.62 7.98
C VAL A 14 -7.52 -1.54 8.49
N GLY A 15 -6.32 -1.94 8.92
CA GLY A 15 -5.45 -1.04 9.66
C GLY A 15 -4.34 -0.39 8.83
N CYS A 16 -3.88 -1.00 7.74
CA CYS A 16 -2.80 -0.44 6.91
C CYS A 16 -3.31 0.04 5.54
N PHE A 17 -4.13 -0.76 4.84
CA PHE A 17 -4.63 -0.43 3.51
C PHE A 17 -5.78 0.57 3.52
N SER A 18 -6.64 0.55 4.53
CA SER A 18 -7.72 1.54 4.64
C SER A 18 -7.20 2.98 4.80
N PRO A 19 -6.22 3.28 5.69
CA PRO A 19 -5.56 4.58 5.73
C PRO A 19 -4.82 4.95 4.45
N LEU A 20 -4.13 3.99 3.82
CA LEU A 20 -3.43 4.19 2.54
C LEU A 20 -4.41 4.63 1.45
N LYS A 21 -5.51 3.89 1.28
CA LYS A 21 -6.59 4.19 0.34
C LYS A 21 -7.15 5.58 0.60
N ARG A 22 -7.43 5.92 1.86
CA ARG A 22 -7.95 7.25 2.23
C ARG A 22 -6.97 8.37 1.87
N ALA A 23 -5.68 8.22 2.20
CA ALA A 23 -4.66 9.23 1.93
C ALA A 23 -4.47 9.45 0.41
N TYR A 24 -4.44 8.38 -0.36
CA TYR A 24 -4.39 8.45 -1.82
C TYR A 24 -5.68 9.05 -2.40
N SER A 25 -6.86 8.55 -2.02
CA SER A 25 -8.15 9.08 -2.48
C SER A 25 -8.30 10.58 -2.21
N ALA A 26 -7.87 11.07 -1.04
CA ALA A 26 -7.85 12.50 -0.74
C ALA A 26 -6.99 13.30 -1.74
N LYS A 27 -5.84 12.74 -2.16
CA LYS A 27 -4.99 13.34 -3.18
C LYS A 27 -5.67 13.38 -4.55
N ILE A 28 -6.36 12.30 -4.94
CA ILE A 28 -7.13 12.24 -6.20
C ILE A 28 -8.31 13.20 -6.18
N SER A 29 -9.08 13.25 -5.09
CA SER A 29 -10.17 14.20 -4.94
C SER A 29 -9.70 15.66 -5.03
N ALA A 30 -8.51 15.98 -4.50
CA ALA A 30 -7.91 17.30 -4.63
C ALA A 30 -7.49 17.64 -6.08
N LEU A 31 -7.04 16.65 -6.86
CA LEU A 31 -6.73 16.82 -8.28
C LEU A 31 -8.00 16.96 -9.13
N ALA A 32 -9.01 16.14 -8.87
CA ALA A 32 -10.31 16.22 -9.53
C ALA A 32 -10.99 17.59 -9.31
N ARG A 33 -10.89 18.16 -8.10
CA ARG A 33 -11.35 19.54 -7.79
C ARG A 33 -10.65 20.62 -8.61
N ARG A 34 -9.48 20.33 -9.18
CA ARG A 34 -8.70 21.22 -10.06
C ARG A 34 -8.90 20.87 -11.54
N SER A 35 -9.93 20.10 -11.86
CA SER A 35 -10.24 19.63 -13.22
C SER A 35 -9.16 18.75 -13.85
N ILE A 36 -8.27 18.15 -13.05
CA ILE A 36 -7.29 17.17 -13.51
C ILE A 36 -7.96 15.79 -13.47
N THR A 37 -8.39 15.32 -14.65
CA THR A 37 -9.15 14.08 -14.83
C THR A 37 -8.28 12.87 -15.19
N TYR A 38 -7.03 13.12 -15.61
CA TYR A 38 -6.08 12.07 -15.97
C TYR A 38 -4.91 12.03 -14.98
N ILE A 39 -4.63 10.84 -14.47
CA ILE A 39 -3.48 10.57 -13.60
C ILE A 39 -2.64 9.52 -14.30
N ALA A 40 -1.51 9.96 -14.84
CA ALA A 40 -0.60 9.06 -15.51
C ALA A 40 0.11 8.18 -14.48
N LYS A 41 0.73 7.08 -14.95
CA LYS A 41 1.55 6.22 -14.08
C LYS A 41 2.69 7.00 -13.39
N ILE A 42 3.19 8.04 -14.05
CA ILE A 42 4.22 8.96 -13.51
C ILE A 42 3.71 9.81 -12.33
N ASP A 43 2.40 10.05 -12.25
CA ASP A 43 1.76 10.78 -11.16
C ASP A 43 1.32 9.83 -10.04
N PHE A 44 0.92 8.61 -10.42
CA PHE A 44 0.51 7.55 -9.50
C PHE A 44 1.63 7.16 -8.54
N LEU A 45 2.81 6.79 -9.06
CA LEU A 45 3.88 6.21 -8.24
C LEU A 45 4.39 7.18 -7.16
N PRO A 46 4.64 8.47 -7.43
CA PRO A 46 5.03 9.42 -6.39
C PRO A 46 3.93 9.67 -5.37
N ALA A 47 2.68 9.80 -5.82
CA ALA A 47 1.54 10.00 -4.93
C ALA A 47 1.30 8.79 -4.00
N PHE A 48 1.39 7.59 -4.57
CA PHE A 48 1.31 6.33 -3.84
C PHE A 48 2.46 6.19 -2.84
N LYS A 49 3.71 6.42 -3.26
CA LYS A 49 4.88 6.36 -2.37
C LYS A 49 4.73 7.31 -1.18
N LYS A 50 4.28 8.54 -1.43
CA LYS A 50 4.04 9.53 -0.36
C LYS A 50 2.92 9.11 0.60
N ALA A 51 1.84 8.51 0.08
CA ALA A 51 0.78 7.97 0.92
C ALA A 51 1.28 6.76 1.73
N TYR A 52 2.03 5.84 1.10
CA TYR A 52 2.62 4.66 1.71
C TYR A 52 3.56 5.03 2.87
N THR A 53 4.52 5.94 2.67
CA THR A 53 5.44 6.36 3.74
C THR A 53 4.74 7.07 4.91
N LYS A 54 3.54 7.62 4.69
CA LYS A 54 2.74 8.25 5.75
C LYS A 54 1.93 7.24 6.55
N THR A 55 1.55 6.11 5.96
CA THR A 55 0.62 5.15 6.58
C THR A 55 1.33 3.89 7.07
N PHE A 56 2.42 3.48 6.44
CA PHE A 56 3.25 2.34 6.84
C PHE A 56 4.39 2.80 7.76
N ILE A 57 4.02 3.32 8.92
CA ILE A 57 4.96 3.58 10.03
C ILE A 57 4.69 2.58 11.15
N ALA A 58 5.73 2.24 11.91
CA ALA A 58 5.67 1.21 12.96
C ALA A 58 4.50 1.42 13.93
N GLU A 59 4.24 2.66 14.35
CA GLU A 59 3.16 2.99 15.28
C GLU A 59 1.76 2.75 14.69
N THR A 60 1.54 3.08 13.42
CA THR A 60 0.27 2.82 12.73
C THR A 60 0.05 1.32 12.53
N ILE A 61 1.11 0.57 12.22
CA ILE A 61 1.06 -0.89 12.08
C ILE A 61 0.75 -1.53 13.43
N LYS A 62 1.42 -1.15 14.52
CA LYS A 62 1.11 -1.66 15.87
C LYS A 62 -0.34 -1.38 16.26
N GLY A 63 -0.83 -0.17 16.02
CA GLY A 63 -2.22 0.21 16.27
C GLY A 63 -3.23 -0.62 15.46
N ALA A 64 -2.94 -0.84 14.18
CA ALA A 64 -3.72 -1.68 13.28
C ALA A 64 -3.87 -3.12 13.79
N PHE A 65 -2.76 -3.76 14.16
CA PHE A 65 -2.76 -5.12 14.66
C PHE A 65 -3.44 -5.24 16.02
N ARG A 66 -3.19 -4.28 16.94
CA ARG A 66 -3.89 -4.19 18.22
C ARG A 66 -5.41 -4.04 18.04
N GLY A 67 -5.85 -3.22 17.08
CA GLY A 67 -7.26 -3.04 16.74
C GLY A 67 -7.92 -4.32 16.22
N ALA A 68 -7.17 -5.15 15.49
CA ALA A 68 -7.62 -6.47 15.05
C ALA A 68 -7.49 -7.57 16.13
N ARG A 69 -7.14 -7.20 17.38
CA ARG A 69 -6.88 -8.12 18.50
C ARG A 69 -5.75 -9.12 18.23
N LEU A 70 -4.80 -8.74 17.38
CA LEU A 70 -3.59 -9.52 17.09
C LEU A 70 -2.39 -8.88 17.78
N VAL A 71 -1.65 -9.67 18.55
CA VAL A 71 -0.36 -9.26 19.13
C VAL A 71 0.73 -9.64 18.14
N LEU A 72 1.45 -8.64 17.66
CA LEU A 72 2.58 -8.87 16.77
C LEU A 72 3.80 -9.24 17.61
N HIS A 73 4.23 -10.50 17.54
CA HIS A 73 5.40 -10.99 18.28
C HIS A 73 6.72 -10.45 17.73
N ASP A 74 6.78 -10.15 16.43
CA ASP A 74 7.94 -9.56 15.76
C ASP A 74 7.47 -8.58 14.69
N LEU A 75 7.58 -7.29 14.99
CA LEU A 75 7.19 -6.22 14.09
C LEU A 75 8.23 -5.99 12.99
N ASP A 76 9.51 -6.16 13.31
CA ASP A 76 10.60 -5.89 12.38
C ASP A 76 10.60 -6.91 11.23
N ALA A 77 10.31 -8.18 11.51
CA ALA A 77 10.15 -9.20 10.47
C ALA A 77 8.98 -8.90 9.52
N VAL A 78 7.88 -8.32 10.01
CA VAL A 78 6.71 -7.96 9.20
C VAL A 78 6.99 -6.70 8.38
N ILE A 79 7.61 -5.68 8.98
CA ILE A 79 8.02 -4.46 8.27
C ILE A 79 9.04 -4.79 7.18
N LEU A 80 10.02 -5.65 7.46
CA LEU A 80 11.02 -6.06 6.48
C LEU A 80 10.40 -6.79 5.27
N LYS A 81 9.37 -7.62 5.51
CA LYS A 81 8.60 -8.25 4.41
C LYS A 81 7.76 -7.25 3.61
N LEU A 82 7.34 -6.15 4.22
CA LEU A 82 6.58 -5.08 3.58
C LEU A 82 7.48 -4.10 2.81
N ASP A 83 8.79 -4.04 3.12
CA ASP A 83 9.78 -3.26 2.37
C ASP A 83 10.08 -3.91 1.00
N VAL A 84 9.09 -3.86 0.13
CA VAL A 84 9.20 -4.37 -1.23
C VAL A 84 10.05 -3.40 -2.04
N ARG A 85 11.34 -3.75 -2.21
CA ARG A 85 12.20 -3.07 -3.18
C ARG A 85 11.74 -3.46 -4.57
N LEU A 86 11.20 -2.49 -5.31
CA LEU A 86 10.86 -2.67 -6.72
C LEU A 86 12.13 -2.94 -7.51
N CYS A 87 12.41 -4.21 -7.82
CA CYS A 87 13.47 -4.59 -8.73
C CYS A 87 12.87 -4.67 -10.14
N THR A 88 13.39 -3.86 -11.07
CA THR A 88 12.99 -3.97 -12.47
C THR A 88 13.55 -5.29 -13.01
N PRO A 89 12.73 -6.18 -13.60
CA PRO A 89 13.27 -7.38 -14.23
C PRO A 89 14.23 -6.93 -15.31
N ASN A 90 15.48 -7.40 -15.22
CA ASN A 90 16.52 -7.07 -16.19
C ASN A 90 16.06 -7.57 -17.57
N GLN A 91 15.73 -6.67 -18.49
CA GLN A 91 15.32 -7.08 -19.84
C GLN A 91 16.58 -7.55 -20.57
N GLN A 92 16.83 -8.87 -20.57
CA GLN A 92 17.82 -9.42 -21.48
C GLN A 92 17.31 -9.23 -22.93
N PRO A 93 18.12 -8.65 -23.83
CA PRO A 93 17.72 -8.48 -25.23
C PRO A 93 17.57 -9.85 -25.87
N LYS A 94 16.34 -10.19 -26.29
CA LYS A 94 16.08 -11.39 -27.10
C LYS A 94 16.71 -11.17 -28.47
N GLN A 95 17.67 -12.01 -28.83
CA GLN A 95 18.24 -11.99 -30.18
C GLN A 95 17.20 -12.45 -31.21
N PRO A 96 17.16 -11.85 -32.41
CA PRO A 96 16.25 -12.28 -33.46
C PRO A 96 16.76 -13.61 -34.03
N THR A 97 15.92 -14.64 -34.00
CA THR A 97 16.16 -15.89 -34.73
C THR A 97 15.94 -15.60 -36.22
N ALA A 98 16.97 -15.89 -37.03
CA ALA A 98 16.92 -15.84 -38.49
C ALA A 98 16.11 -16.99 -39.08
#